data_AF-A0A2I2KWR2-F1
#
_entry.id   AF-A0A2I2KWR2-F1
#
_cell.length_a   1.000
_cell.length_b   1.000
_cell.length_c   1.000
_cell.angle_alpha   90.00
_cell.angle_beta   90.00
_cell.angle_gamma   90.00
#
_symmetry.space_group_name_H-M   'P 1'
#
loop_
_entity.id
_entity.type
_entity.pdbx_description
1 polymer ?
#
loop_
_entity_poly.entity_id
_entity_poly.type
_entity_poly.pdbx_seq_one_letter_code
_entity_poly.pdbx_strand_id
1 'polypeptide(L)' 'MELSAESAAERRPGGMAELRGAPKVVDLAPSARDTETGRRLWDISEELTGVRFKLPPM' A
#
# COMPACT_ATOMS: atom_id res chain seq x y z
N MET A 1 -17.63 15.47 7.93
CA MET A 1 -17.08 14.12 8.17
C MET A 1 -16.40 13.72 6.88
N GLU A 2 -15.16 14.17 6.68
CA GLU A 2 -14.42 13.92 5.44
C GLU A 2 -13.05 13.39 5.88
N LEU A 3 -13.01 12.08 6.15
CA LEU A 3 -11.75 11.37 6.27
C LEU A 3 -11.22 11.22 4.85
N SER A 4 -10.45 12.21 4.40
CA SER A 4 -9.62 12.13 3.20
C SER A 4 -8.63 11.00 3.42
N ALA A 5 -8.99 9.79 2.97
CA ALA A 5 -8.07 8.67 2.88
C ALA A 5 -6.93 9.09 1.96
N GLU A 6 -5.80 9.46 2.55
CA GLU A 6 -4.53 9.63 1.85
C GLU A 6 -4.28 8.33 1.09
N SER A 7 -4.52 8.38 -0.22
CA SER A 7 -4.22 7.27 -1.13
C SER A 7 -2.73 7.01 -1.00
N ALA A 8 -2.34 5.80 -0.59
CA ALA A 8 -0.93 5.42 -0.48
C ALA A 8 -0.23 5.70 -1.82
N ALA A 9 0.52 6.80 -1.88
CA ALA A 9 1.17 7.25 -3.10
C ALA A 9 2.37 6.35 -3.38
N GLU A 10 2.18 5.39 -4.28
CA GLU A 10 3.28 4.59 -4.81
C GLU A 10 4.21 5.51 -5.61
N ARG A 11 5.44 5.70 -5.12
CA ARG A 11 6.46 6.55 -5.74
C ARG A 11 7.31 5.70 -6.68
N ARG A 12 7.14 5.85 -8.00
CA ARG A 12 7.96 5.17 -9.02
C ARG A 12 8.82 6.17 -9.82
N PRO A 13 10.07 5.82 -10.23
CA PRO A 13 10.97 6.75 -10.93
C PRO A 13 10.50 7.03 -12.37
N GLY A 14 10.03 8.25 -12.66
CA GLY A 14 9.29 8.55 -13.90
C GLY A 14 10.13 8.74 -15.18
N GLY A 15 10.73 7.68 -15.72
CA GLY A 15 11.51 7.71 -16.98
C GLY A 15 11.36 6.44 -17.81
N MET A 16 11.98 6.39 -19.00
CA MET A 16 11.91 5.22 -19.90
C MET A 16 12.38 3.96 -19.14
N ALA A 17 11.51 2.95 -19.05
CA ALA A 17 11.69 1.74 -18.24
C ALA A 17 11.76 1.94 -16.70
N GLU A 18 11.24 3.05 -16.17
CA GLU A 18 11.29 3.40 -14.74
C GLU A 18 12.72 3.51 -14.16
N LEU A 19 13.73 3.70 -15.01
CA LEU A 19 15.15 3.64 -14.61
C LEU A 19 15.72 5.00 -14.15
N ARG A 20 15.03 6.12 -14.40
CA ARG A 20 15.47 7.50 -14.08
C ARG A 20 14.27 8.44 -13.93
N GLY A 21 14.45 9.58 -13.27
CA GLY A 21 13.43 10.63 -13.15
C GLY A 21 12.84 10.76 -11.74
N ALA A 22 12.28 11.93 -11.42
CA ALA A 22 11.68 12.19 -10.12
C ALA A 22 10.47 11.26 -9.88
N PRO A 23 10.19 10.88 -8.63
CA PRO A 23 9.06 10.04 -8.32
C PRO A 23 7.75 10.66 -8.80
N LYS A 24 6.99 9.93 -9.60
CA LYS A 24 5.65 10.35 -10.02
C LYS A 24 4.61 9.66 -9.14
N VAL A 25 3.63 10.42 -8.66
CA VAL A 25 2.43 9.84 -8.04
C VAL A 25 1.61 9.21 -9.16
N VAL A 26 1.39 7.90 -9.05
CA VAL A 26 0.56 7.14 -9.97
C VAL A 26 -0.60 6.54 -9.22
N ASP A 27 -1.72 6.35 -9.92
CA ASP A 27 -2.87 5.67 -9.36
C ASP A 27 -2.54 4.21 -9.07
N LEU A 28 -2.95 3.75 -7.89
CA LEU A 28 -2.92 2.34 -7.55
C LEU A 28 -3.82 1.54 -8.51
N ALA A 29 -3.52 0.26 -8.70
CA ALA A 29 -4.46 -0.65 -9.35
C ALA A 29 -5.76 -0.72 -8.53
N PRO A 30 -6.95 -0.85 -9.15
CA PRO A 30 -8.21 -0.94 -8.42
C PRO A 30 -8.23 -2.04 -7.35
N SER A 31 -7.64 -3.20 -7.64
CA SER A 31 -7.52 -4.31 -6.68
C SER A 31 -6.66 -3.99 -5.46
N ALA A 32 -5.66 -3.11 -5.61
CA ALA A 32 -4.80 -2.69 -4.50
C ALA A 32 -5.53 -1.74 -3.53
N ARG A 33 -6.73 -1.25 -3.88
CA ARG A 33 -7.57 -0.42 -3.01
C ARG A 33 -8.59 -1.22 -2.21
N ASP A 34 -8.69 -2.53 -2.42
CA ASP A 34 -9.62 -3.39 -1.68
C ASP A 34 -9.11 -3.63 -0.26
N THR A 35 -9.75 -2.97 0.70
CA THR A 35 -9.41 -3.08 2.13
C THR A 35 -9.73 -4.44 2.73
N GLU A 36 -10.74 -5.16 2.24
CA GLU A 36 -11.09 -6.50 2.75
C GLU A 36 -10.03 -7.50 2.31
N THR A 37 -9.68 -7.49 1.03
CA THR A 37 -8.57 -8.29 0.50
C THR A 37 -7.26 -7.96 1.22
N GLY A 38 -6.98 -6.68 1.46
CA GLY A 38 -5.80 -6.24 2.21
C GLY A 38 -5.73 -6.80 3.63
N ARG A 39 -6.84 -6.78 4.38
CA ARG A 39 -6.91 -7.37 5.73
C ARG A 39 -6.67 -8.88 5.72
N ARG A 40 -7.34 -9.59 4.83
CA ARG A 40 -7.18 -11.05 4.71
C ARG A 40 -5.75 -11.44 4.36
N LEU A 41 -5.12 -10.71 3.44
CA LEU A 41 -3.72 -10.92 3.07
C LEU A 41 -2.80 -10.71 4.27
N TRP A 42 -3.06 -9.69 5.08
CA TRP A 42 -2.29 -9.41 6.28
C TRP A 42 -2.38 -10.55 7.29
N ASP A 43 -3.60 -10.99 7.62
CA ASP A 43 -3.84 -12.05 8.60
C ASP A 43 -3.11 -13.35 8.23
N ILE A 44 -3.20 -13.75 6.97
CA ILE A 44 -2.53 -14.95 6.45
C ILE A 44 -1.00 -14.77 6.46
N SER A 45 -0.51 -13.57 6.14
CA SER A 45 0.93 -13.28 6.14
C SER A 45 1.52 -13.38 7.56
N GLU A 46 0.79 -12.89 8.57
CA GLU A 46 1.19 -13.04 9.96
C GLU A 46 1.14 -14.50 10.44
N GLU A 47 0.15 -15.27 10.01
CA GLU A 47 0.06 -16.70 10.31
C GLU A 47 1.24 -17.47 9.70
N LEU A 48 1.52 -17.24 8.42
CA LEU A 48 2.59 -17.92 7.68
C LEU A 48 3.99 -17.60 8.21
N THR A 49 4.19 -16.39 8.72
CA THR A 49 5.51 -15.93 9.20
C THR A 49 5.67 -16.05 10.71
N GLY A 50 4.57 -16.22 11.46
CA GLY A 50 4.56 -16.12 12.92
C GLY A 50 4.85 -14.71 13.46
N VAL A 51 4.98 -13.71 12.59
CA VAL A 51 5.21 -12.30 12.97
C VAL A 51 3.86 -11.66 13.26
N ARG A 52 3.74 -10.97 14.39
CA ARG A 52 2.54 -10.21 14.77
C ARG A 52 2.88 -8.73 14.88
N PHE A 53 2.16 -7.90 14.14
CA PHE A 53 2.28 -6.45 14.22
C PHE A 53 1.25 -5.90 15.21
N LYS A 54 1.75 -5.39 16.33
CA LYS A 54 0.95 -4.58 17.24
C LYS A 54 1.16 -3.12 16.89
N LEU A 55 0.18 -2.51 16.24
CA LEU A 55 0.21 -1.07 16.03
C LEU A 55 0.03 -0.37 17.39
N PRO A 56 0.88 0.61 17.72
CA PRO A 56 0.64 1.44 18.90
C PRO A 56 -0.70 2.18 18.74
N PRO A 57 -1.39 2.50 19.85
CA PRO A 57 -2.61 3.31 19.79
C PRO A 57 -2.28 4.63 19.11
N MET A 58 -3.14 5.02 18.15
CA MET A 58 -3.04 6.30 17.45
C MET A 58 -3.46 7.45 18.35
#